data_AF-A0A957Z449-F1
#
_entry.id   AF-A0A957Z449-F1
#
_cell.length_a   1.000
_cell.length_b   1.000
_cell.length_c   1.000
_cell.angle_alpha   90.00
_cell.angle_beta   90.00
_cell.angle_gamma   90.00
#
_symmetry.space_group_name_H-M   'P 1'
#
loop_
_entity.id
_entity.type
_entity.pdbx_description
1 polymer ?
#
loop_
_entity_poly.entity_id
_entity_poly.type
_entity_poly.pdbx_seq_one_letter_code
_entity_poly.pdbx_strand_id
1 'polypeptide(L)'
;VGLGIELPFEQGVNEFVEIPVNFRYFFTRKMMFVKYAQAFVIFPGGFGTLDEMFEALTLIQTGKIRNFPVILFNSDYWKGLIDWLRTTMVPAGKIGAPDIDLMLLSDSPQEVRDVILHAMAKGDWSEDREQAARETTRRVYVKHGAPNNHRPNHDPGRPTDDAAAPKTG
;
A
#
# COMPACT_ATOMS: atom_id res chain seq x y z
N VAL A 1 -13.93 6.54 -16.85
CA VAL A 1 -14.23 7.63 -15.87
C VAL A 1 -12.92 8.22 -15.41
N GLY A 2 -12.80 9.55 -15.33
CA GLY A 2 -11.64 10.25 -14.78
C GLY A 2 -12.09 11.20 -13.68
N LEU A 3 -11.53 11.05 -12.47
CA LEU A 3 -11.84 11.87 -11.31
C LEU A 3 -10.72 12.91 -11.11
N GLY A 4 -10.88 14.09 -11.72
CA GLY A 4 -9.93 15.19 -11.66
C GLY A 4 -10.04 16.00 -10.37
N ILE A 5 -8.97 16.71 -9.99
CA ILE A 5 -8.95 17.70 -8.92
C ILE A 5 -8.55 19.05 -9.52
N GLU A 6 -9.25 20.12 -9.14
CA GLU A 6 -8.91 21.47 -9.58
C GLU A 6 -7.61 21.92 -8.90
N LEU A 7 -6.55 22.09 -9.70
CA LEU A 7 -5.26 22.62 -9.25
C LEU A 7 -4.89 23.88 -10.04
N PRO A 8 -4.11 24.82 -9.45
CA PRO A 8 -3.74 26.07 -10.12
C PRO A 8 -2.93 25.88 -11.40
N PHE A 9 -2.27 24.73 -11.55
CA PHE A 9 -1.28 24.45 -12.59
C PHE A 9 -1.60 23.20 -13.43
N GLU A 10 -2.58 22.40 -13.04
CA GLU A 10 -3.00 21.21 -13.79
C GLU A 10 -4.25 21.59 -14.60
N GLN A 11 -4.10 21.74 -15.91
CA GLN A 11 -5.19 22.09 -16.80
C GLN A 11 -5.53 20.93 -17.74
N GLY A 12 -6.80 20.52 -17.71
CA GLY A 12 -7.39 19.58 -18.65
C GLY A 12 -7.54 18.16 -18.13
N VAL A 13 -8.48 17.45 -18.73
CA VAL A 13 -8.67 16.01 -18.53
C VAL A 13 -7.98 15.30 -19.69
N ASN A 14 -7.31 14.18 -19.42
CA ASN A 14 -6.68 13.35 -20.45
C ASN A 14 -7.70 12.94 -21.54
N GLU A 15 -7.27 12.90 -22.80
CA GLU A 15 -8.07 12.54 -23.99
C GLU A 15 -8.75 11.15 -23.92
N PHE A 16 -8.23 10.23 -23.12
CA PHE A 16 -8.80 8.89 -22.94
C PHE A 16 -9.99 8.86 -21.95
N VAL A 17 -10.34 9.99 -21.32
CA VAL A 17 -11.43 10.06 -20.34
C VAL A 17 -12.77 10.31 -21.03
N GLU A 18 -13.62 9.29 -21.01
CA GLU A 18 -14.99 9.39 -21.52
C GLU A 18 -15.95 10.14 -20.58
N ILE A 19 -15.78 9.97 -19.26
CA ILE A 19 -16.64 10.60 -18.23
C ILE A 19 -15.74 11.37 -17.25
N PRO A 20 -15.57 12.69 -17.43
CA PRO A 20 -14.82 13.54 -16.51
C PRO A 20 -15.69 13.99 -15.34
N VAL A 21 -15.18 13.84 -14.11
CA VAL A 21 -15.78 14.42 -12.90
C VAL A 21 -14.69 15.23 -12.20
N ASN A 22 -14.88 16.54 -12.12
CA ASN A 22 -13.91 17.43 -11.49
C ASN A 22 -14.35 17.79 -10.07
N PHE A 23 -13.44 17.63 -9.12
CA PHE A 23 -13.65 17.98 -7.73
C PHE A 23 -12.88 19.26 -7.39
N ARG A 24 -13.47 20.07 -6.50
CA ARG A 24 -12.78 21.21 -5.89
C ARG A 24 -12.10 20.85 -4.58
N TYR A 25 -12.56 19.80 -3.92
CA TYR A 25 -12.07 19.37 -2.61
C TYR A 25 -11.50 17.95 -2.67
N PHE A 26 -10.29 17.77 -2.13
CA PHE A 26 -9.60 16.48 -2.11
C PHE A 26 -10.44 15.38 -1.43
N PHE A 27 -11.04 15.65 -0.26
CA PHE A 27 -11.77 14.64 0.50
C PHE A 27 -12.97 14.05 -0.27
N THR A 28 -13.69 14.86 -1.05
CA THR A 28 -14.79 14.35 -1.89
C THR A 28 -14.28 13.45 -3.01
N ARG A 29 -13.16 13.80 -3.64
CA ARG A 29 -12.52 12.98 -4.69
C ARG A 29 -12.09 11.62 -4.13
N LYS A 30 -11.43 11.63 -2.97
CA LYS A 30 -10.96 10.42 -2.30
C LYS A 30 -12.12 9.49 -1.90
N MET A 31 -13.19 10.04 -1.34
CA MET A 31 -14.38 9.25 -1.00
C MET A 31 -14.97 8.54 -2.23
N MET A 32 -15.00 9.21 -3.39
CA MET A 32 -15.54 8.64 -4.62
C MET A 32 -14.68 7.49 -5.17
N PHE A 33 -13.34 7.56 -5.02
CA PHE A 33 -12.46 6.44 -5.37
C PHE A 33 -12.79 5.19 -4.56
N VAL A 34 -12.96 5.35 -3.24
CA VAL A 34 -13.15 4.21 -2.36
C VAL A 34 -14.58 3.65 -2.44
N LYS A 35 -15.59 4.52 -2.50
CA LYS A 35 -17.00 4.12 -2.43
C LYS A 35 -17.45 3.26 -3.61
N TYR A 36 -16.91 3.52 -4.80
CA TYR A 36 -17.34 2.87 -6.04
C TYR A 36 -16.34 1.85 -6.59
N ALA A 37 -15.14 1.75 -6.01
CA ALA A 37 -14.16 0.76 -6.42
C ALA A 37 -14.50 -0.64 -5.91
N GLN A 38 -14.11 -1.63 -6.70
CA GLN A 38 -14.20 -3.07 -6.38
C GLN A 38 -12.80 -3.71 -6.28
N ALA A 39 -11.77 -2.96 -6.64
CA ALA A 39 -10.35 -3.28 -6.53
C ALA A 39 -9.55 -2.00 -6.73
N PHE A 40 -8.33 -1.95 -6.20
CA PHE A 40 -7.32 -0.95 -6.57
C PHE A 40 -6.13 -1.62 -7.25
N VAL A 41 -5.69 -1.02 -8.35
CA VAL A 41 -4.46 -1.37 -9.05
C VAL A 41 -3.58 -0.13 -9.04
N ILE A 42 -2.47 -0.21 -8.32
CA ILE A 42 -1.62 0.91 -7.96
C ILE A 42 -0.30 0.76 -8.71
N PHE A 43 -0.09 1.65 -9.67
CA PHE A 43 1.16 1.73 -10.43
C PHE A 43 2.19 2.59 -9.70
N PRO A 44 3.50 2.47 -10.02
CA PRO A 44 4.54 3.32 -9.46
C PRO A 44 4.18 4.80 -9.50
N GLY A 45 4.35 5.50 -8.38
CA GLY A 45 3.91 6.88 -8.24
C GLY A 45 4.43 7.56 -6.97
N GLY A 46 4.20 8.86 -6.85
CA GLY A 46 4.72 9.69 -5.76
C GLY A 46 3.77 9.80 -4.56
N PHE A 47 3.82 10.93 -3.86
CA PHE A 47 3.04 11.15 -2.63
C PHE A 47 1.52 11.04 -2.81
N GLY A 48 0.96 11.50 -3.94
CA GLY A 48 -0.48 11.37 -4.18
C GLY A 48 -0.92 9.90 -4.27
N THR A 49 -0.12 9.06 -4.93
CA THR A 49 -0.37 7.62 -5.04
C THR A 49 -0.27 6.94 -3.67
N LEU A 50 0.75 7.31 -2.88
CA LEU A 50 0.91 6.77 -1.52
C LEU A 50 -0.24 7.19 -0.59
N ASP A 51 -0.69 8.44 -0.68
CA ASP A 51 -1.81 8.97 0.09
C ASP A 51 -3.11 8.20 -0.20
N GLU A 52 -3.46 8.03 -1.47
CA GLU A 52 -4.63 7.24 -1.88
C GLU A 52 -4.51 5.77 -1.48
N MET A 53 -3.31 5.17 -1.62
CA MET A 53 -3.04 3.79 -1.21
C MET A 53 -3.24 3.57 0.30
N PHE A 54 -2.59 4.37 1.14
CA PHE A 54 -2.65 4.19 2.58
C PHE A 54 -4.02 4.54 3.17
N GLU A 55 -4.75 5.48 2.57
CA GLU A 55 -6.13 5.75 2.94
C GLU A 55 -7.01 4.52 2.71
N ALA A 56 -6.88 3.86 1.55
CA ALA A 56 -7.59 2.62 1.24
C ALA A 56 -7.27 1.52 2.25
N LEU A 57 -5.98 1.27 2.49
CA LEU A 57 -5.53 0.24 3.43
C LEU A 57 -6.05 0.50 4.84
N THR A 58 -6.02 1.75 5.31
CA THR A 58 -6.54 2.13 6.63
C THR A 58 -8.04 1.87 6.73
N LEU A 59 -8.82 2.20 5.70
CA LEU A 59 -10.27 1.98 5.70
C LEU A 59 -10.63 0.49 5.67
N ILE A 60 -9.86 -0.34 4.96
CA ILE A 60 -10.01 -1.80 4.93
C ILE A 60 -9.64 -2.39 6.29
N GLN A 61 -8.46 -2.04 6.82
CA GLN A 61 -7.94 -2.51 8.11
C GLN A 61 -8.91 -2.21 9.26
N THR A 62 -9.55 -1.04 9.24
CA THR A 62 -10.51 -0.61 10.27
C THR A 62 -11.95 -1.09 10.02
N GLY A 63 -12.19 -1.86 8.96
CA GLY A 63 -13.51 -2.36 8.58
C GLY A 63 -14.53 -1.28 8.21
N LYS A 64 -14.06 -0.06 7.88
CA LYS A 64 -14.93 1.05 7.47
C LYS A 64 -15.46 0.89 6.06
N ILE A 65 -14.78 0.08 5.26
CA ILE A 65 -15.23 -0.33 3.93
C ILE A 65 -15.10 -1.84 3.77
N ARG A 66 -15.77 -2.39 2.75
CA ARG A 66 -15.64 -3.81 2.42
C ARG A 66 -14.20 -4.13 2.00
N ASN A 67 -13.76 -5.32 2.34
CA ASN A 67 -12.47 -5.80 1.88
C ASN A 67 -12.49 -5.98 0.35
N PHE A 68 -11.48 -5.44 -0.32
CA PHE A 68 -11.29 -5.58 -1.76
C PHE A 68 -9.79 -5.63 -2.09
N PRO A 69 -9.38 -6.20 -3.22
CA PRO A 69 -7.97 -6.37 -3.52
C PRO A 69 -7.29 -5.03 -3.76
N VAL A 70 -6.19 -4.79 -3.04
CA VAL A 70 -5.26 -3.69 -3.29
C VAL A 70 -4.00 -4.29 -3.91
N ILE A 71 -3.81 -4.05 -5.20
CA ILE A 71 -2.76 -4.66 -6.02
C ILE A 71 -1.73 -3.60 -6.38
N LEU A 72 -0.47 -3.81 -5.99
CA LEU A 72 0.65 -2.96 -6.35
C LEU A 72 1.36 -3.58 -7.56
N PHE A 73 1.35 -2.86 -8.67
CA PHE A 73 1.96 -3.30 -9.93
C PHE A 73 3.44 -2.92 -9.96
N ASN A 74 4.30 -3.78 -10.52
CA ASN A 74 5.76 -3.68 -10.56
C ASN A 74 6.40 -3.89 -9.17
N SER A 75 6.66 -5.16 -8.82
CA SER A 75 7.14 -5.55 -7.50
C SER A 75 8.47 -4.93 -7.11
N ASP A 76 9.37 -4.71 -8.08
CA ASP A 76 10.70 -4.15 -7.83
C ASP A 76 10.60 -2.72 -7.29
N TYR A 77 9.64 -1.92 -7.79
CA TYR A 77 9.39 -0.58 -7.31
C TYR A 77 8.92 -0.56 -5.85
N TRP A 78 8.02 -1.47 -5.48
CA TRP A 78 7.38 -1.50 -4.15
C TRP A 78 8.16 -2.25 -3.08
N LYS A 79 9.18 -3.03 -3.47
CA LYS A 79 9.98 -3.87 -2.57
C LYS A 79 10.49 -3.09 -1.36
N GLY A 80 11.13 -1.95 -1.57
CA GLY A 80 11.69 -1.13 -0.49
C GLY A 80 10.65 -0.68 0.55
N LEU A 81 9.43 -0.33 0.09
CA LEU A 81 8.35 0.07 0.99
C LEU A 81 7.85 -1.12 1.81
N ILE A 82 7.60 -2.25 1.16
CA ILE A 82 7.12 -3.47 1.84
C ILE A 82 8.15 -3.97 2.85
N ASP A 83 9.45 -3.89 2.51
CA ASP A 83 10.54 -4.27 3.40
C ASP A 83 10.55 -3.40 4.65
N TRP A 84 10.40 -2.09 4.49
CA TRP A 84 10.30 -1.17 5.63
C TRP A 84 9.07 -1.47 6.50
N LEU A 85 7.91 -1.72 5.90
CA LEU A 85 6.70 -2.08 6.66
C LEU A 85 6.92 -3.34 7.49
N ARG A 86 7.52 -4.39 6.90
CA ARG A 86 7.77 -5.68 7.57
C ARG A 86 8.86 -5.61 8.64
N THR A 87 9.93 -4.86 8.41
CA THR A 87 11.13 -4.86 9.27
C THR A 87 11.14 -3.74 10.30
N THR A 88 10.33 -2.69 10.10
CA THR A 88 10.28 -1.52 10.99
C THR A 88 8.89 -1.34 11.59
N MET A 89 7.86 -1.19 10.75
CA MET A 89 6.52 -0.80 11.22
C MET A 89 5.81 -1.91 12.00
N VAL A 90 5.93 -3.16 11.54
CA VAL A 90 5.40 -4.35 12.24
C VAL A 90 6.12 -4.58 13.58
N PRO A 91 7.46 -4.67 13.67
CA PRO A 91 8.15 -4.83 14.96
C PRO A 91 7.91 -3.68 15.95
N ALA A 92 7.71 -2.46 15.44
CA ALA A 92 7.34 -1.30 16.26
C ALA A 92 5.87 -1.30 16.73
N GLY A 93 5.09 -2.33 16.37
CA GLY A 93 3.69 -2.50 16.78
C GLY A 93 2.76 -1.44 16.19
N LYS A 94 3.10 -0.84 15.03
CA LYS A 94 2.27 0.19 14.40
C LYS A 94 1.23 -0.37 13.43
N ILE A 95 1.46 -1.59 12.95
CA ILE A 95 0.52 -2.42 12.19
C ILE A 95 0.73 -3.90 12.59
N GLY A 96 -0.28 -4.73 12.37
CA GLY A 96 -0.17 -6.18 12.50
C GLY A 96 0.58 -6.81 11.32
N ALA A 97 1.21 -7.96 11.55
CA ALA A 97 1.79 -8.74 10.45
C ALA A 97 0.77 -9.13 9.36
N PRO A 98 -0.49 -9.49 9.71
CA PRO A 98 -1.61 -9.64 8.76
C PRO A 98 -1.86 -8.46 7.83
N ASP A 99 -1.66 -7.23 8.30
CA ASP A 99 -2.01 -6.03 7.53
C ASP A 99 -1.17 -5.87 6.27
N ILE A 100 0.02 -6.47 6.24
CA ILE A 100 0.88 -6.49 5.05
C ILE A 100 0.22 -7.29 3.93
N ASP A 101 -0.57 -8.31 4.28
CA ASP A 101 -1.22 -9.20 3.33
C ASP A 101 -2.44 -8.55 2.66
N LEU A 102 -2.84 -7.35 3.09
CA LEU A 102 -3.80 -6.50 2.36
C LEU A 102 -3.23 -6.03 1.01
N MET A 103 -1.90 -6.02 0.85
CA MET A 103 -1.23 -5.62 -0.38
C MET A 103 -0.79 -6.84 -1.20
N LEU A 104 -1.27 -6.89 -2.44
CA LEU A 104 -0.92 -7.92 -3.42
C LEU A 104 0.13 -7.36 -4.38
N LEU A 105 1.23 -8.07 -4.60
CA LEU A 105 2.21 -7.71 -5.64
C LEU A 105 1.90 -8.45 -6.94
N SER A 106 2.01 -7.76 -8.08
CA SER A 106 1.97 -8.41 -9.40
C SER A 106 2.80 -7.67 -10.44
N ASP A 107 3.40 -8.44 -11.35
CA ASP A 107 4.13 -7.92 -12.52
C ASP A 107 3.39 -8.24 -13.84
N SER A 108 2.19 -8.84 -13.77
CA SER A 108 1.44 -9.31 -14.93
C SER A 108 0.04 -8.70 -14.97
N PRO A 109 -0.33 -7.97 -16.05
CA PRO A 109 -1.69 -7.49 -16.22
C PRO A 109 -2.74 -8.61 -16.23
N GLN A 110 -2.36 -9.81 -16.71
CA GLN A 110 -3.23 -10.98 -16.72
C GLN A 110 -3.50 -11.48 -15.30
N GLU A 111 -2.47 -11.55 -14.45
CA GLU A 111 -2.63 -11.92 -13.04
C GLU A 111 -3.50 -10.91 -12.29
N VAL A 112 -3.27 -9.60 -12.50
CA VAL A 112 -4.13 -8.53 -11.96
C VAL A 112 -5.59 -8.74 -12.35
N ARG A 113 -5.86 -8.96 -13.64
CA ARG A 113 -7.22 -9.26 -14.14
C ARG A 113 -7.82 -10.45 -13.42
N ASP A 114 -7.08 -11.54 -13.29
CA ASP A 114 -7.58 -12.78 -12.70
C ASP A 114 -7.91 -12.63 -11.22
N VAL A 115 -7.08 -11.91 -10.47
CA VAL A 115 -7.37 -11.54 -9.09
C VAL A 115 -8.67 -10.76 -9.00
N ILE A 116 -8.89 -9.77 -9.88
CA ILE A 116 -10.10 -8.92 -9.87
C ILE A 116 -11.36 -9.69 -10.31
N LEU A 117 -11.27 -10.57 -11.31
CA LEU A 117 -12.42 -11.37 -11.73
C LEU A 117 -12.79 -12.40 -10.66
N HIS A 118 -11.79 -13.07 -10.08
CA HIS A 118 -12.00 -14.02 -9.00
C HIS A 118 -12.58 -13.34 -7.75
N ALA A 119 -12.11 -12.12 -7.48
CA ALA A 119 -12.62 -11.23 -6.45
C ALA A 119 -14.13 -11.00 -6.57
N MET A 120 -14.55 -10.51 -7.74
CA MET A 120 -15.93 -10.11 -8.03
C MET A 120 -16.89 -11.30 -8.08
N ALA A 121 -16.46 -12.43 -8.64
CA ALA A 121 -17.32 -13.61 -8.83
C ALA A 121 -17.81 -14.26 -7.53
N LYS A 122 -17.08 -14.10 -6.41
CA LYS A 122 -17.47 -14.69 -5.12
C LYS A 122 -18.40 -13.81 -4.28
N GLY A 123 -18.73 -12.59 -4.72
CA GLY A 123 -19.71 -11.72 -4.04
C GLY A 123 -19.30 -11.19 -2.66
N ASP A 124 -18.27 -11.77 -2.03
CA ASP A 124 -17.66 -11.29 -0.80
C ASP A 124 -16.18 -11.72 -0.76
N TRP A 125 -15.29 -10.78 -0.44
CA TRP A 125 -13.90 -11.11 -0.11
C TRP A 125 -13.84 -11.53 1.36
N SER A 126 -14.00 -12.83 1.64
CA SER A 126 -13.93 -13.40 2.99
C SER A 126 -12.50 -13.78 3.44
N GLU A 127 -12.35 -14.01 4.75
CA GLU A 127 -11.11 -14.29 5.52
C GLU A 127 -10.20 -15.37 4.93
N ASP A 128 -10.74 -16.37 4.21
CA ASP A 128 -9.96 -17.44 3.55
C ASP A 128 -8.93 -16.92 2.52
N ARG A 129 -9.09 -15.67 2.06
CA ARG A 129 -8.28 -15.06 0.97
C ARG A 129 -7.03 -14.34 1.43
N GLU A 130 -6.90 -14.08 2.73
CA GLU A 130 -5.65 -13.65 3.34
C GLU A 130 -4.53 -14.66 3.04
N GLN A 131 -4.86 -15.96 3.01
CA GLN A 131 -3.91 -17.03 2.67
C GLN A 131 -3.48 -17.03 1.19
N ALA A 132 -4.36 -16.66 0.26
CA ALA A 132 -4.02 -16.56 -1.16
C ALA A 132 -3.18 -15.30 -1.46
N ALA A 133 -3.51 -14.20 -0.80
CA ALA A 133 -2.72 -12.97 -0.81
C ALA A 133 -1.31 -13.20 -0.28
N ARG A 134 -1.21 -13.86 0.88
CA ARG A 134 0.05 -14.35 1.47
C ARG A 134 0.84 -15.19 0.49
N GLU A 135 0.20 -16.10 -0.25
CA GLU A 135 0.90 -17.01 -1.16
C GLU A 135 1.37 -16.34 -2.45
N THR A 136 0.59 -15.43 -3.04
CA THR A 136 1.02 -14.63 -4.20
C THR A 136 2.15 -13.67 -3.82
N THR A 137 1.99 -12.92 -2.73
CA THR A 137 3.04 -12.04 -2.22
C THR A 137 4.29 -12.83 -1.85
N ARG A 138 4.16 -14.00 -1.21
CA ARG A 138 5.29 -14.91 -0.93
C ARG A 138 5.95 -15.41 -2.22
N ARG A 139 5.19 -15.83 -3.23
CA ARG A 139 5.72 -16.32 -4.52
C ARG A 139 6.53 -15.26 -5.27
N VAL A 140 5.97 -14.06 -5.42
CA VAL A 140 6.63 -12.96 -6.13
C VAL A 140 7.89 -12.51 -5.37
N TYR A 141 7.80 -12.46 -4.04
CA TYR A 141 8.91 -12.03 -3.20
C TYR A 141 10.06 -13.06 -3.12
N VAL A 142 9.76 -14.37 -3.17
CA VAL A 142 10.76 -15.44 -3.29
C VAL A 142 11.46 -15.42 -4.67
N LYS A 143 10.72 -15.11 -5.74
CA LYS A 143 11.25 -15.02 -7.11
C LYS A 143 12.30 -13.91 -7.27
N HIS A 144 12.17 -12.81 -6.52
CA HIS A 144 13.03 -11.62 -6.62
C HIS A 144 14.09 -11.49 -5.50
N GLY A 145 14.37 -12.59 -4.80
CA GLY A 145 15.45 -12.70 -3.80
C GLY A 145 15.18 -11.90 -2.52
N ALA A 146 14.90 -12.61 -1.43
CA ALA A 146 14.94 -12.01 -0.09
C ALA A 146 16.35 -11.45 0.16
N PRO A 147 16.50 -10.19 0.61
CA PRO A 147 17.81 -9.64 0.91
C PRO A 147 18.46 -10.45 2.05
N ASN A 148 19.70 -10.89 1.79
CA ASN A 148 20.53 -11.60 2.75
C ASN A 148 20.76 -10.67 3.95
N ASN A 149 20.17 -11.00 5.10
CA ASN A 149 20.21 -10.16 6.28
C ASN A 149 21.57 -10.33 6.99
N HIS A 150 22.64 -9.83 6.36
CA HIS A 150 23.93 -9.62 7.03
C HIS A 150 23.78 -8.42 7.95
N ARG A 151 23.48 -8.68 9.23
CA ARG A 151 23.69 -7.69 10.29
C ARG A 151 25.18 -7.39 10.35
N PRO A 152 25.63 -6.13 10.30
CA PRO A 152 26.97 -5.81 10.75
C PRO A 152 27.06 -6.11 12.25
N ASN A 153 28.11 -6.83 12.63
CA ASN A 153 28.38 -7.31 13.97
C ASN A 153 28.40 -6.11 14.96
N HIS A 154 27.68 -6.24 16.07
CA HIS A 154 27.67 -5.23 17.12
C HIS A 154 29.05 -5.22 17.80
N ASP A 155 29.83 -4.15 17.60
CA ASP A 155 31.10 -3.95 18.29
C ASP A 155 30.80 -3.62 19.77
N PRO A 156 31.27 -4.42 20.76
CA PRO A 156 30.94 -4.23 22.17
C PRO A 156 31.80 -3.15 22.86
N GLY A 157 32.48 -2.28 22.10
CA GLY A 157 33.57 -1.44 22.64
C GLY A 157 33.32 0.06 22.83
N ARG A 158 32.09 0.60 22.78
CA ARG A 158 31.89 2.06 22.95
C ARG A 158 31.32 2.43 24.33
N PRO A 159 32.01 3.24 25.15
CA PRO A 159 31.48 3.68 26.46
C PRO A 159 30.26 4.57 26.27
N THR A 160 29.23 4.35 27.09
CA THR A 160 28.10 5.26 27.24
C THR A 160 28.48 6.37 28.21
N ASP A 161 28.65 7.59 27.70
CA ASP A 161 28.81 8.79 28.55
C ASP A 161 27.44 9.19 29.13
N ASP A 162 27.12 8.62 30.28
CA ASP A 162 26.24 9.23 31.26
C ASP A 162 27.01 10.33 32.01
N ALA A 163 26.69 11.59 31.75
CA ALA A 163 27.06 12.69 32.63
C ALA A 163 25.87 13.63 32.87
N ALA A 164 25.58 13.75 34.16
CA ALA A 164 24.48 14.45 34.80
C ALA A 164 24.29 15.93 34.41
N ALA A 165 23.06 16.39 34.68
CA ALA A 165 22.51 17.75 34.57
C ALA A 165 23.35 18.88 35.18
N PRO A 166 22.91 20.15 35.00
CA PRO A 166 22.34 20.79 36.18
C PRO A 166 21.02 21.53 35.94
N LYS A 167 20.18 21.52 36.98
CA LYS A 167 19.08 22.45 37.20
C LYS A 167 19.64 23.84 37.52
N THR A 168 19.02 24.89 36.98
CA THR A 168 18.56 26.17 37.62
C THR A 168 18.66 27.34 36.65
N GLY A 169 17.62 28.19 36.64
CA GLY A 169 17.54 29.46 35.93
C GLY A 169 16.12 29.80 35.56
#